data_AF-G8U0L5-F1
#
_entry.id   AF-G8U0L5-F1
#
_cell.length_a   1.000
_cell.length_b   1.000
_cell.length_c   1.000
_cell.angle_alpha   90.00
_cell.angle_beta   90.00
_cell.angle_gamma   90.00
#
_symmetry.space_group_name_H-M   'P 1'
#
loop_
_entity.id
_entity.type
_entity.pdbx_description
1 polymer ?
#
loop_
_entity_poly.entity_id
_entity_poly.type
_entity_poly.pdbx_seq_one_letter_code
_entity_poly.pdbx_strand_id
1 'polypeptide(L)'
;MEVIIRPLTTPAELDVVSTVEEVLWGPTDRTPRPLLTVFVHGGGQVLGAWHQERLVGVQIAFPALDADRTLYLHSHITGVLPEFQGLGIGIQLKQAQRAFAERHGFSYIGWTFDPLSSRHVWFNLGVLRASIVALWPNFYGQWGTSARPTHRAWVRWGFSGTTREPTGSPRLLAVESATFEQLVDWWQDGYRIQGAVRENGVVSYVWYPEESGHAD
;
A
#
# COMPACT_ATOMS: atom_id res chain seq x y z
N MET A 1 -13.27 20.43 1.50
CA MET A 1 -14.29 19.36 1.50
C MET A 1 -14.10 18.55 2.77
N GLU A 2 -15.13 18.41 3.59
CA GLU A 2 -15.06 17.68 4.85
C GLU A 2 -15.30 16.18 4.60
N VAL A 3 -14.41 15.34 5.15
CA VAL A 3 -14.50 13.89 5.08
C VAL A 3 -14.28 13.32 6.47
N ILE A 4 -15.18 12.42 6.87
CA ILE A 4 -15.12 11.75 8.17
C ILE A 4 -14.61 10.33 7.95
N ILE A 5 -13.46 10.00 8.54
CA ILE A 5 -12.94 8.64 8.56
C ILE A 5 -13.45 7.95 9.82
N ARG A 6 -14.16 6.82 9.67
CA ARG A 6 -14.66 6.05 10.81
C ARG A 6 -14.63 4.54 10.56
N PRO A 7 -14.52 3.73 11.62
CA PRO A 7 -14.70 2.29 11.51
C PRO A 7 -16.10 1.92 11.00
N LEU A 8 -16.16 0.82 10.24
CA LEU A 8 -17.37 0.14 9.82
C LEU A 8 -17.39 -1.20 10.55
N THR A 9 -18.42 -1.45 11.37
CA THR A 9 -18.41 -2.59 12.31
C THR A 9 -19.70 -3.40 12.29
N THR A 10 -20.81 -2.79 11.88
CA THR A 10 -22.10 -3.48 11.79
C THR A 10 -22.29 -4.11 10.40
N PRO A 11 -23.12 -5.17 10.27
CA PRO A 11 -23.40 -5.78 8.97
C PRO A 11 -23.86 -4.76 7.91
N ALA A 12 -24.76 -3.84 8.27
CA ALA A 12 -25.27 -2.82 7.36
C ALA A 12 -24.18 -1.84 6.88
N GLU A 13 -23.21 -1.49 7.75
CA GLU A 13 -22.06 -0.67 7.37
C GLU A 13 -21.07 -1.43 6.49
N LEU A 14 -20.93 -2.73 6.68
CA LEU A 14 -20.03 -3.56 5.88
C LEU A 14 -20.62 -3.88 4.50
N ASP A 15 -21.94 -3.96 4.37
CA ASP A 15 -22.60 -4.20 3.09
C ASP A 15 -22.33 -3.07 2.08
N VAL A 16 -22.21 -1.81 2.54
CA VAL A 16 -21.95 -0.68 1.64
C VAL A 16 -20.51 -0.61 1.13
N VAL A 17 -19.57 -1.39 1.69
CA VAL A 17 -18.16 -1.43 1.24
C VAL A 17 -18.07 -1.86 -0.23
N SER A 18 -18.88 -2.85 -0.64
CA SER A 18 -18.86 -3.34 -2.01
C SER A 18 -19.24 -2.27 -3.02
N THR A 19 -20.06 -1.28 -2.66
CA THR A 19 -20.44 -0.19 -3.57
C THR A 19 -19.25 0.63 -4.05
N VAL A 20 -18.22 0.77 -3.22
CA VAL A 20 -16.96 1.43 -3.59
C VAL A 20 -16.06 0.46 -4.34
N GLU A 21 -15.97 -0.80 -3.89
CA GLU A 21 -15.15 -1.81 -4.56
C GLU A 21 -15.61 -2.05 -6.01
N GLU A 22 -16.92 -2.13 -6.24
CA GLU A 22 -17.51 -2.36 -7.56
C GLU A 22 -17.18 -1.25 -8.55
N VAL A 23 -17.10 0.00 -8.09
CA VAL A 23 -16.69 1.14 -8.93
C VAL A 23 -15.19 1.09 -9.26
N LEU A 24 -14.36 0.62 -8.32
CA LEU A 24 -12.91 0.66 -8.47
C LEU A 24 -12.32 -0.55 -9.18
N TRP A 25 -12.87 -1.74 -8.93
CA TRP A 25 -12.34 -3.03 -9.39
C TRP A 25 -13.36 -3.88 -10.15
N GLY A 26 -14.61 -3.43 -10.24
CA GLY A 26 -15.69 -4.12 -10.95
C GLY A 26 -16.48 -5.10 -10.08
N PRO A 27 -17.58 -5.66 -10.62
CA PRO A 27 -18.57 -6.41 -9.83
C PRO A 27 -18.11 -7.80 -9.37
N THR A 28 -17.06 -8.35 -9.97
CA THR A 28 -16.64 -9.74 -9.75
C THR A 28 -15.60 -9.91 -8.64
N ASP A 29 -15.07 -8.82 -8.12
CA ASP A 29 -13.86 -8.83 -7.29
C ASP A 29 -14.02 -8.00 -6.02
N ARG A 30 -15.20 -8.13 -5.42
CA ARG A 30 -15.57 -7.51 -4.16
C ARG A 30 -15.20 -8.39 -2.98
N THR A 31 -14.82 -7.77 -1.86
CA THR A 31 -14.56 -8.51 -0.63
C THR A 31 -15.89 -9.03 -0.07
N PRO A 32 -16.06 -10.34 0.15
CA PRO A 32 -17.29 -10.86 0.74
C PRO A 32 -17.54 -10.27 2.13
N ARG A 33 -18.74 -9.74 2.37
CA ARG A 33 -19.16 -9.19 3.68
C ARG A 33 -18.94 -10.15 4.88
N PRO A 34 -19.11 -11.48 4.75
CA PRO A 34 -18.69 -12.41 5.82
C PRO A 34 -17.22 -12.31 6.19
N LEU A 35 -16.30 -12.12 5.23
CA LEU A 35 -14.88 -11.94 5.52
C LEU A 35 -14.60 -10.60 6.19
N LEU A 36 -15.25 -9.52 5.74
CA LEU A 36 -15.17 -8.22 6.41
C LEU A 36 -15.58 -8.32 7.89
N THR A 37 -16.65 -9.08 8.16
CA THR A 37 -17.12 -9.34 9.53
C THR A 37 -16.04 -10.06 10.35
N VAL A 38 -15.42 -11.09 9.79
CA VAL A 38 -14.32 -11.82 10.43
C VAL A 38 -13.11 -10.90 10.67
N PHE A 39 -12.76 -10.02 9.73
CA PHE A 39 -11.66 -9.08 9.91
C PHE A 39 -11.94 -8.10 11.06
N VAL A 40 -13.14 -7.53 11.14
CA VAL A 40 -13.53 -6.62 12.25
C VAL A 40 -13.41 -7.31 13.61
N HIS A 41 -13.87 -8.56 13.73
CA HIS A 41 -13.83 -9.30 15.00
C HIS A 41 -12.49 -9.99 15.27
N GLY A 42 -11.67 -10.21 14.25
CA GLY A 42 -10.40 -10.93 14.30
C GLY A 42 -9.19 -10.04 14.54
N GLY A 43 -9.37 -8.81 15.04
CA GLY A 43 -8.28 -7.85 15.27
C GLY A 43 -7.87 -7.03 14.05
N GLY A 44 -8.64 -7.10 12.96
CA GLY A 44 -8.48 -6.28 11.77
C GLY A 44 -9.25 -4.96 11.84
N GLN A 45 -9.33 -4.28 10.71
CA GLN A 45 -9.95 -2.97 10.60
C GLN A 45 -10.62 -2.79 9.25
N VAL A 46 -11.86 -2.31 9.25
CA VAL A 46 -12.54 -1.79 8.07
C VAL A 46 -12.89 -0.33 8.35
N LEU A 47 -12.41 0.59 7.50
CA LEU A 47 -12.70 2.01 7.58
C LEU A 47 -13.51 2.46 6.37
N GLY A 48 -14.42 3.40 6.61
CA GLY A 48 -15.09 4.17 5.57
C GLY A 48 -14.67 5.63 5.62
N ALA A 49 -14.44 6.22 4.46
CA ALA A 49 -14.34 7.66 4.28
C ALA A 49 -15.70 8.19 3.82
N TRP A 50 -16.32 9.03 4.64
CA TRP A 50 -17.66 9.56 4.40
C TRP A 50 -17.61 11.04 4.03
N HIS A 51 -18.20 11.39 2.90
CA HIS A 51 -18.51 12.77 2.57
C HIS A 51 -20.03 12.93 2.65
N GLN A 52 -20.50 13.68 3.66
CA GLN A 52 -21.92 13.69 4.03
C GLN A 52 -22.41 12.25 4.30
N GLU A 53 -23.50 11.83 3.67
CA GLU A 53 -24.06 10.48 3.78
C GLU A 53 -23.47 9.48 2.77
N ARG A 54 -22.52 9.92 1.93
CA ARG A 54 -21.95 9.07 0.88
C ARG A 54 -20.63 8.46 1.32
N LEU A 55 -20.52 7.15 1.19
CA LEU A 55 -19.24 6.43 1.31
C LEU A 55 -18.42 6.69 0.04
N VAL A 56 -17.26 7.35 0.19
CA VAL A 56 -16.40 7.78 -0.93
C VAL A 56 -15.04 7.10 -0.96
N GLY A 57 -14.73 6.32 0.07
CA GLY A 57 -13.52 5.52 0.12
C GLY A 57 -13.58 4.47 1.21
N VAL A 58 -12.79 3.43 1.06
CA VAL A 58 -12.74 2.28 1.96
C VAL A 58 -11.30 1.86 2.22
N GLN A 59 -11.06 1.30 3.40
CA GLN A 59 -9.79 0.67 3.74
C GLN A 59 -10.08 -0.62 4.51
N ILE A 60 -9.48 -1.74 4.09
CA ILE A 60 -9.63 -3.06 4.71
C ILE A 60 -8.26 -3.57 5.13
N ALA A 61 -8.12 -3.99 6.39
CA ALA A 61 -6.91 -4.58 6.95
C ALA A 61 -7.22 -5.75 7.86
N PHE A 62 -6.26 -6.66 8.01
CA PHE A 62 -6.35 -7.78 8.95
C PHE A 62 -4.97 -8.16 9.52
N PRO A 63 -4.90 -8.81 10.69
CA PRO A 63 -3.64 -9.27 11.27
C PRO A 63 -2.99 -10.34 10.41
N ALA A 64 -1.66 -10.29 10.31
CA ALA A 64 -0.86 -11.31 9.64
C ALA A 64 0.49 -11.48 10.33
N LEU A 65 1.17 -12.57 10.01
CA LEU A 65 2.52 -12.88 10.47
C LEU A 65 3.45 -12.91 9.28
N ASP A 66 4.62 -12.29 9.41
CA ASP A 66 5.69 -12.46 8.42
C ASP A 66 6.50 -13.74 8.68
N ALA A 67 7.55 -13.97 7.87
CA ALA A 67 8.38 -15.16 7.96
C ALA A 67 9.03 -15.34 9.35
N ASP A 68 9.32 -14.24 10.04
CA ASP A 68 9.93 -14.22 11.36
C ASP A 68 8.89 -14.29 12.48
N ARG A 69 7.62 -14.51 12.13
CA ARG A 69 6.46 -14.50 13.04
C ARG A 69 6.23 -13.15 13.72
N THR A 70 6.67 -12.07 13.09
CA THR A 70 6.37 -10.71 13.54
C THR A 70 4.93 -10.39 13.19
N LEU A 71 4.16 -9.97 14.20
CA LEU A 71 2.77 -9.55 14.02
C LEU A 71 2.71 -8.18 13.32
N TYR A 72 2.03 -8.12 12.18
CA TYR A 72 1.83 -6.89 11.41
C TYR A 72 0.39 -6.77 10.92
N LEU A 73 -0.02 -5.54 10.58
CA LEU A 73 -1.34 -5.29 10.00
C LEU A 73 -1.23 -5.32 8.47
N HIS A 74 -1.83 -6.33 7.83
CA HIS A 74 -1.87 -6.39 6.37
C HIS A 74 -2.93 -5.43 5.83
N SER A 75 -2.52 -4.43 5.05
CA SER A 75 -3.44 -3.52 4.37
C SER A 75 -3.88 -4.12 3.04
N HIS A 76 -5.02 -4.82 3.04
CA HIS A 76 -5.55 -5.49 1.85
C HIS A 76 -6.03 -4.49 0.79
N ILE A 77 -6.91 -3.57 1.17
CA ILE A 77 -7.54 -2.61 0.26
C ILE A 77 -7.43 -1.19 0.82
N THR A 78 -7.18 -0.23 -0.06
CA THR A 78 -7.38 1.20 0.21
C THR A 78 -7.81 1.86 -1.10
N GLY A 79 -9.08 2.26 -1.17
CA GLY A 79 -9.69 2.79 -2.38
C GLY A 79 -10.43 4.09 -2.11
N VAL A 80 -10.42 4.99 -3.08
CA VAL A 80 -11.19 6.24 -3.07
C VAL A 80 -11.84 6.37 -4.45
N LEU A 81 -13.14 6.67 -4.46
CA LEU A 81 -13.92 6.85 -5.69
C LEU A 81 -13.27 7.88 -6.63
N PRO A 82 -13.27 7.67 -7.96
CA PRO A 82 -12.50 8.49 -8.92
C PRO A 82 -12.67 10.00 -8.76
N GLU A 83 -13.91 10.46 -8.55
CA GLU A 83 -14.24 11.89 -8.42
C GLU A 83 -13.78 12.50 -7.08
N PHE A 84 -13.36 11.68 -6.12
CA PHE A 84 -12.83 12.07 -4.82
C PHE A 84 -11.30 11.91 -4.71
N GLN A 85 -10.63 11.46 -5.78
CA GLN A 85 -9.18 11.26 -5.80
C GLN A 85 -8.42 12.60 -5.86
N GLY A 86 -7.17 12.61 -5.36
CA GLY A 86 -6.34 13.82 -5.30
C GLY A 86 -6.69 14.78 -4.16
N LEU A 87 -7.74 14.51 -3.38
CA LEU A 87 -8.24 15.36 -2.29
C LEU A 87 -7.70 14.96 -0.91
N GLY A 88 -6.64 14.15 -0.86
CA GLY A 88 -5.98 13.70 0.38
C GLY A 88 -6.70 12.60 1.16
N ILE A 89 -7.86 12.11 0.71
CA ILE A 89 -8.68 11.10 1.44
C ILE A 89 -7.91 9.79 1.65
N GLY A 90 -7.17 9.32 0.64
CA GLY A 90 -6.35 8.11 0.77
C GLY A 90 -5.25 8.25 1.84
N ILE A 91 -4.70 9.45 2.01
CA ILE A 91 -3.75 9.74 3.09
C ILE A 91 -4.45 9.65 4.43
N GLN A 92 -5.64 10.27 4.58
CA GLN A 92 -6.42 10.22 5.82
C GLN A 92 -6.79 8.79 6.22
N LEU A 93 -7.23 7.95 5.27
CA LEU A 93 -7.48 6.52 5.49
C LEU A 93 -6.23 5.79 5.99
N LYS A 94 -5.08 5.99 5.34
CA LYS A 94 -3.81 5.37 5.74
C LYS A 94 -3.34 5.85 7.12
N GLN A 95 -3.50 7.12 7.45
CA GLN A 95 -3.14 7.64 8.77
C GLN A 95 -4.04 7.07 9.88
N ALA A 96 -5.35 6.95 9.62
CA ALA A 96 -6.27 6.29 10.55
C ALA A 96 -5.92 4.80 10.75
N GLN A 97 -5.51 4.11 9.67
CA GLN A 97 -5.01 2.75 9.71
C GLN A 97 -3.72 2.64 10.55
N ARG A 98 -2.78 3.56 10.34
CA ARG A 98 -1.53 3.64 11.12
C ARG A 98 -1.80 3.83 12.60
N ALA A 99 -2.65 4.79 12.95
CA ALA A 99 -2.99 5.04 14.35
C ALA A 99 -3.68 3.84 15.01
N PHE A 100 -4.49 3.08 14.25
CA PHE A 100 -5.04 1.81 14.73
C PHE A 100 -3.95 0.77 14.95
N ALA A 101 -3.06 0.58 13.97
CA ALA A 101 -2.00 -0.42 14.05
C ALA A 101 -1.07 -0.19 15.24
N GLU A 102 -0.65 1.06 15.45
CA GLU A 102 0.18 1.48 16.59
C GLU A 102 -0.51 1.17 17.93
N ARG A 103 -1.79 1.54 18.08
CA ARG A 103 -2.54 1.32 19.34
C ARG A 103 -2.78 -0.15 19.67
N HIS A 104 -2.78 -1.04 18.68
CA HIS A 104 -3.07 -2.47 18.86
C HIS A 104 -1.81 -3.35 18.88
N GLY A 105 -0.63 -2.75 18.97
CA GLY A 105 0.63 -3.48 19.15
C GLY A 105 1.10 -4.23 17.90
N PHE A 106 0.65 -3.83 16.72
CA PHE A 106 1.28 -4.29 15.48
C PHE A 106 2.69 -3.70 15.36
N SER A 107 3.59 -4.39 14.66
CA SER A 107 4.96 -3.91 14.47
C SER A 107 5.11 -2.95 13.29
N TYR A 108 4.29 -3.14 12.26
CA TYR A 108 4.23 -2.29 11.06
C TYR A 108 2.92 -2.55 10.28
N ILE A 109 2.66 -1.76 9.23
CA ILE A 109 1.62 -2.04 8.23
C ILE A 109 2.29 -2.55 6.95
N GLY A 110 1.83 -3.67 6.40
CA GLY A 110 2.40 -4.31 5.20
C GLY A 110 1.40 -4.45 4.07
N TRP A 111 1.81 -4.19 2.82
CA TRP A 111 0.97 -4.39 1.62
C TRP A 111 1.80 -4.46 0.34
N THR A 112 1.15 -4.78 -0.77
CA THR A 112 1.74 -4.66 -2.11
C THR A 112 1.18 -3.51 -2.91
N PHE A 113 1.96 -2.95 -3.83
CA PHE A 113 1.46 -2.07 -4.88
C PHE A 113 2.09 -2.41 -6.24
N ASP A 114 1.52 -1.88 -7.34
CA ASP A 114 2.09 -2.03 -8.69
C ASP A 114 3.32 -1.11 -8.86
N PRO A 115 4.54 -1.67 -8.99
CA PRO A 115 5.77 -0.90 -9.08
C PRO A 115 5.95 -0.16 -10.41
N LEU A 116 5.13 -0.43 -11.42
CA LEU A 116 5.20 0.24 -12.72
C LEU A 116 4.17 1.36 -12.88
N SER A 117 3.45 1.69 -11.79
CA SER A 117 2.51 2.81 -11.75
C SER A 117 3.14 4.01 -11.03
N SER A 118 3.49 5.06 -11.76
CA SER A 118 4.05 6.31 -11.20
C SER A 118 3.21 6.88 -10.06
N ARG A 119 1.89 6.76 -10.17
CA ARG A 119 0.95 7.17 -9.12
C ARG A 119 1.12 6.35 -7.84
N HIS A 120 1.21 5.02 -7.97
CA HIS A 120 1.41 4.16 -6.81
C HIS A 120 2.80 4.34 -6.20
N VAL A 121 3.84 4.46 -7.02
CA VAL A 121 5.22 4.72 -6.55
C VAL A 121 5.27 6.00 -5.75
N TRP A 122 4.74 7.11 -6.30
CA TRP A 122 4.74 8.39 -5.59
C TRP A 122 3.96 8.33 -4.29
N PHE A 123 2.76 7.74 -4.30
CA PHE A 123 1.95 7.64 -3.09
C PHE A 123 2.63 6.79 -2.01
N ASN A 124 3.13 5.61 -2.35
CA ASN A 124 3.68 4.69 -1.36
C ASN A 124 5.07 5.11 -0.86
N LEU A 125 5.94 5.61 -1.74
CA LEU A 125 7.34 5.91 -1.38
C LEU A 125 7.60 7.40 -1.14
N GLY A 126 6.98 8.29 -1.92
CA GLY A 126 7.17 9.73 -1.78
C GLY A 126 6.31 10.32 -0.67
N VAL A 127 5.03 9.95 -0.63
CA VAL A 127 4.04 10.51 0.33
C VAL A 127 4.03 9.73 1.64
N LEU A 128 3.80 8.40 1.61
CA LEU A 128 3.76 7.59 2.83
C LEU A 128 5.15 7.25 3.36
N ARG A 129 6.17 7.25 2.50
CA ARG A 129 7.54 6.83 2.82
C ARG A 129 7.61 5.40 3.37
N ALA A 130 6.82 4.51 2.78
CA ALA A 130 6.94 3.08 3.03
C ALA A 130 8.22 2.54 2.37
N SER A 131 8.82 1.51 2.97
CA SER A 131 10.03 0.86 2.46
C SER A 131 9.66 -0.38 1.68
N ILE A 132 10.16 -0.52 0.44
CA ILE A 132 10.07 -1.78 -0.29
C ILE A 132 10.98 -2.79 0.39
N VAL A 133 10.48 -4.01 0.59
CA VAL A 133 11.29 -5.12 1.13
C VAL A 133 11.27 -6.37 0.26
N ALA A 134 10.41 -6.43 -0.77
CA ALA A 134 10.49 -7.46 -1.80
C ALA A 134 9.84 -7.02 -3.12
N LEU A 135 10.29 -7.62 -4.22
CA LEU A 135 9.70 -7.53 -5.55
C LEU A 135 9.21 -8.90 -5.98
N TRP A 136 7.93 -9.03 -6.29
CA TRP A 136 7.28 -10.29 -6.64
C TRP A 136 6.73 -10.25 -8.07
N PRO A 137 7.23 -11.11 -8.98
CA PRO A 137 6.70 -11.21 -10.32
C PRO A 137 5.32 -11.88 -10.32
N ASN A 138 4.38 -11.33 -11.10
CA ASN A 138 3.06 -11.92 -11.36
C ASN A 138 2.35 -12.49 -10.11
N PHE A 139 2.37 -11.73 -9.00
CA PHE A 139 2.02 -12.20 -7.67
C PHE A 139 0.60 -12.74 -7.54
N TYR A 140 -0.37 -12.11 -8.21
CA TYR A 140 -1.77 -12.52 -8.22
C TYR A 140 -2.14 -13.37 -9.45
N GLY A 141 -1.18 -13.70 -10.32
CA GLY A 141 -1.45 -14.32 -11.60
C GLY A 141 -2.30 -13.44 -12.53
N GLN A 142 -3.05 -14.08 -13.41
CA GLN A 142 -4.03 -13.39 -14.26
C GLN A 142 -5.23 -12.97 -13.40
N TRP A 143 -5.49 -11.67 -13.38
CA TRP A 143 -6.52 -11.08 -12.52
C TRP A 143 -7.36 -10.07 -13.30
N GLY A 144 -8.68 -10.22 -13.23
CA GLY A 144 -9.62 -9.45 -14.03
C GLY A 144 -9.38 -9.58 -15.54
N THR A 145 -9.49 -8.46 -16.25
CA THR A 145 -9.22 -8.36 -17.70
C THR A 145 -7.79 -7.86 -18.01
N SER A 146 -6.92 -7.77 -17.00
CA SER A 146 -5.55 -7.28 -17.19
C SER A 146 -4.76 -8.22 -18.08
N ALA A 147 -4.31 -7.70 -19.23
CA ALA A 147 -3.36 -8.39 -20.09
C ALA A 147 -1.92 -8.37 -19.53
N ARG A 148 -1.64 -7.53 -18.53
CA ARG A 148 -0.30 -7.38 -17.93
C ARG A 148 -0.14 -8.26 -16.69
N PRO A 149 1.05 -8.84 -16.46
CA PRO A 149 1.32 -9.61 -15.25
C PRO A 149 1.14 -8.76 -13.99
N THR A 150 0.72 -9.39 -12.90
CA THR A 150 0.47 -8.70 -11.62
C THR A 150 1.75 -8.54 -10.80
N HIS A 151 2.74 -7.86 -11.36
CA HIS A 151 3.96 -7.52 -10.62
C HIS A 151 3.64 -6.68 -9.37
N ARG A 152 4.33 -6.97 -8.27
CA ARG A 152 4.09 -6.32 -6.98
C ARG A 152 5.38 -5.96 -6.27
N ALA A 153 5.46 -4.74 -5.77
CA ALA A 153 6.41 -4.37 -4.72
C ALA A 153 5.72 -4.52 -3.37
N TRP A 154 6.27 -5.38 -2.50
CA TRP A 154 5.83 -5.52 -1.12
C TRP A 154 6.54 -4.49 -0.26
N VAL A 155 5.77 -3.74 0.53
CA VAL A 155 6.27 -2.67 1.39
C VAL A 155 5.94 -2.90 2.86
N ARG A 156 6.79 -2.33 3.72
CA ARG A 156 6.53 -2.13 5.14
C ARG A 156 6.43 -0.64 5.43
N TRP A 157 5.49 -0.26 6.28
CA TRP A 157 5.35 1.09 6.82
C TRP A 157 5.39 1.03 8.34
N GLY A 158 6.54 1.41 8.89
CA GLY A 158 6.79 1.41 10.32
C GLY A 158 6.28 2.66 11.03
N PHE A 159 6.38 2.65 12.36
CA PHE A 159 5.85 3.69 13.24
C PHE A 159 6.93 4.61 13.81
N SER A 160 8.14 4.08 14.01
CA SER A 160 9.32 4.80 14.48
C SER A 160 10.36 4.88 13.36
N GLY A 161 10.73 6.10 12.96
CA GLY A 161 11.70 6.33 11.90
C GLY A 161 13.13 6.32 12.43
N THR A 162 13.85 5.24 12.18
CA THR A 162 15.31 5.31 11.99
C THR A 162 15.58 4.94 10.55
N THR A 163 15.34 5.89 9.65
CA THR A 163 15.88 5.79 8.29
C THR A 163 17.36 6.11 8.43
N ARG A 164 18.20 5.07 8.40
CA ARG A 164 19.64 5.30 8.27
C ARG A 164 19.87 6.05 6.96
N GLU A 165 20.60 7.16 7.01
CA GLU A 165 20.92 7.88 5.79
C GLU A 165 21.73 6.94 4.88
N PRO A 166 21.28 6.71 3.65
CA PRO A 166 22.01 5.87 2.73
C PRO A 166 23.33 6.55 2.36
N THR A 167 24.39 5.76 2.23
CA THR A 167 25.69 6.23 1.78
C THR A 167 25.84 6.05 0.27
N GLY A 168 26.70 6.87 -0.35
CA GLY A 168 26.93 6.86 -1.80
C GLY A 168 25.97 7.77 -2.59
N SER A 169 26.17 7.82 -3.90
CA SER A 169 25.36 8.65 -4.79
C SER A 169 24.10 7.92 -5.24
N PRO A 170 22.91 8.54 -5.17
CA PRO A 170 21.69 7.92 -5.64
C PRO A 170 21.70 7.70 -7.17
N ARG A 171 21.05 6.63 -7.60
CA ARG A 171 20.64 6.45 -9.00
C ARG A 171 19.14 6.71 -9.11
N LEU A 172 18.77 7.59 -10.02
CA LEU A 172 17.37 7.86 -10.34
C LEU A 172 16.93 6.98 -11.51
N LEU A 173 15.80 6.31 -11.35
CA LEU A 173 15.15 5.55 -12.43
C LEU A 173 13.71 6.03 -12.57
N ALA A 174 13.41 6.68 -13.69
CA ALA A 174 12.06 7.12 -14.00
C ALA A 174 11.13 5.91 -14.10
N VAL A 175 9.99 5.96 -13.41
CA VAL A 175 9.04 4.83 -13.34
C VAL A 175 8.48 4.51 -14.73
N GLU A 176 8.26 5.53 -15.56
CA GLU A 176 7.69 5.39 -16.91
C GLU A 176 8.61 4.66 -17.89
N SER A 177 9.92 4.66 -17.66
CA SER A 177 10.91 3.95 -18.48
C SER A 177 11.39 2.65 -17.85
N ALA A 178 10.97 2.34 -16.61
CA ALA A 178 11.39 1.15 -15.90
C ALA A 178 10.66 -0.09 -16.41
N THR A 179 11.35 -1.22 -16.47
CA THR A 179 10.74 -2.54 -16.58
C THR A 179 10.81 -3.26 -15.24
N PHE A 180 9.93 -4.25 -15.02
CA PHE A 180 9.97 -5.00 -13.76
C PHE A 180 11.29 -5.78 -13.62
N GLU A 181 11.78 -6.33 -14.73
CA GLU A 181 13.06 -7.03 -14.83
C GLU A 181 14.20 -6.13 -14.39
N GLN A 182 14.24 -4.88 -14.85
CA GLN A 182 15.27 -3.91 -14.43
C GLN A 182 15.21 -3.63 -12.92
N LEU A 183 14.02 -3.54 -12.32
CA LEU A 183 13.88 -3.38 -10.87
C LEU A 183 14.44 -4.60 -10.11
N VAL A 184 14.17 -5.81 -10.62
CA VAL A 184 14.64 -7.06 -10.02
C VAL A 184 16.15 -7.20 -10.17
N ASP A 185 16.70 -6.93 -11.35
CA ASP A 185 18.14 -7.02 -11.62
C ASP A 185 18.91 -6.08 -10.68
N TRP A 186 18.49 -4.83 -10.55
CA TRP A 186 19.14 -3.88 -9.64
C TRP A 186 19.00 -4.31 -8.17
N TRP A 187 17.86 -4.88 -7.79
CA TRP A 187 17.66 -5.42 -6.45
C TRP A 187 18.62 -6.59 -6.17
N GLN A 188 18.85 -7.47 -7.15
CA GLN A 188 19.78 -8.60 -7.05
C GLN A 188 21.25 -8.16 -7.07
N ASP A 189 21.58 -7.09 -7.80
CA ASP A 189 22.89 -6.45 -7.83
C ASP A 189 23.22 -5.67 -6.55
N GLY A 190 22.40 -5.81 -5.51
CA GLY A 190 22.62 -5.18 -4.21
C GLY A 190 22.21 -3.72 -4.16
N TYR A 191 21.32 -3.23 -5.03
CA TYR A 191 20.71 -1.91 -4.84
C TYR A 191 19.41 -2.00 -4.04
N ARG A 192 19.08 -0.94 -3.30
CA ARG A 192 17.84 -0.79 -2.55
C ARG A 192 17.15 0.52 -2.89
N ILE A 193 15.83 0.47 -2.96
CA ILE A 193 14.97 1.64 -3.16
C ILE A 193 14.78 2.32 -1.80
N GLN A 194 15.27 3.56 -1.66
CA GLN A 194 15.14 4.35 -0.42
C GLN A 194 14.01 5.38 -0.49
N GLY A 195 13.33 5.50 -1.63
CA GLY A 195 12.19 6.38 -1.79
C GLY A 195 11.86 6.65 -3.25
N ALA A 196 11.06 7.70 -3.47
CA ALA A 196 10.80 8.25 -4.79
C ALA A 196 10.82 9.78 -4.74
N VAL A 197 11.28 10.39 -5.82
CA VAL A 197 11.24 11.84 -6.05
C VAL A 197 10.29 12.15 -7.19
N ARG A 198 9.76 13.38 -7.20
CA ARG A 198 8.92 13.88 -8.29
C ARG A 198 9.44 15.23 -8.75
N GLU A 199 9.96 15.27 -9.98
CA GLU A 199 10.56 16.46 -10.58
C GLU A 199 9.92 16.70 -11.95
N ASN A 200 9.43 17.91 -12.20
CA ASN A 200 8.78 18.29 -13.46
C ASN A 200 7.68 17.31 -13.92
N GLY A 201 6.96 16.73 -12.96
CA GLY A 201 5.90 15.75 -13.21
C GLY A 201 6.35 14.29 -13.28
N VAL A 202 7.64 14.02 -13.52
CA VAL A 202 8.22 12.68 -13.62
C VAL A 202 8.46 12.11 -12.22
N VAL A 203 7.98 10.90 -11.97
CA VAL A 203 8.25 10.15 -10.74
C VAL A 203 9.42 9.20 -10.99
N SER A 204 10.44 9.28 -10.14
CA SER A 204 11.62 8.40 -10.22
C SER A 204 11.85 7.69 -8.90
N TYR A 205 12.20 6.40 -8.98
CA TYR A 205 12.78 5.67 -7.87
C TYR A 205 14.14 6.26 -7.48
N VAL A 206 14.43 6.29 -6.18
CA VAL A 206 15.75 6.66 -5.66
C VAL A 206 16.45 5.40 -5.16
N TRP A 207 17.43 4.94 -5.91
CA TRP A 207 18.20 3.74 -5.61
C TRP A 207 19.54 4.07 -4.99
N TYR A 208 19.94 3.30 -3.99
CA TYR A 208 21.27 3.33 -3.40
C TYR A 208 21.87 1.93 -3.41
N PRO A 209 23.21 1.78 -3.53
CA PRO A 209 23.85 0.52 -3.21
C PRO A 209 23.55 0.17 -1.74
N GLU A 210 23.20 -1.09 -1.49
CA GLU A 210 23.21 -1.66 -0.16
C GLU A 210 24.65 -1.67 0.30
N GLU A 211 24.93 -1.03 1.44
CA GLU A 211 26.26 -1.14 2.02
C GLU A 211 26.53 -2.62 2.28
N SER A 212 27.72 -3.07 1.88
CA SER A 212 28.24 -4.38 2.25
C SER A 212 28.44 -4.40 3.76
N GLY A 213 27.37 -4.68 4.49
CA GLY A 213 27.44 -5.06 5.89
C GLY A 213 28.40 -6.23 5.96
N HIS A 214 29.54 -6.02 6.62
CA HIS A 214 30.42 -7.10 7.01
C HIS A 214 29.56 -8.12 7.76
N ALA A 215 29.44 -9.31 7.20
CA ALA A 215 29.06 -10.48 7.97
C ALA A 215 30.22 -10.71 8.95
N ASP A 216 30.05 -10.22 10.18
CA ASP A 216 30.76 -10.78 11.33
C ASP A 216 30.09 -12.10 11.74
#